data_AF-A0A1H4HVF5-F1
#
_entry.id   AF-A0A1H4HVF5-F1
#
_cell.length_a   1.000
_cell.length_b   1.000
_cell.length_c   1.000
_cell.angle_alpha   90.00
_cell.angle_beta   90.00
_cell.angle_gamma   90.00
#
_symmetry.space_group_name_H-M   'P 1'
#
loop_
_entity.id
_entity.type
_entity.pdbx_description
1 polymer ?
#
loop_
_entity_poly.entity_id
_entity_poly.type
_entity_poly.pdbx_seq_one_letter_code
_entity_poly.pdbx_strand_id
1 'polypeptide(L)' 'RWHDLMDVNAGRIADGEVTIEEVGWELFRLMLDVASGTKKTWAEQWKLHNALVLFNPAPVT' A
#
# COMPACT_ATOMS: atom_id res chain seq x y z
N ARG A 1 -12.51 -8.98 -2.30
CA ARG A 1 -12.26 -9.77 -1.07
C ARG A 1 -11.72 -8.89 0.07
N TRP A 2 -10.71 -8.03 -0.16
CA TRP A 2 -10.14 -7.13 0.87
C TRP A 2 -10.17 -5.65 0.44
N HIS A 3 -11.36 -5.20 0.05
CA HIS A 3 -11.68 -3.84 -0.44
C HIS A 3 -11.33 -2.72 0.57
N ASP A 4 -11.30 -3.07 1.85
CA ASP A 4 -11.05 -2.21 3.01
C ASP A 4 -9.62 -2.37 3.56
N LEU A 5 -8.75 -3.11 2.85
CA LEU A 5 -7.33 -3.26 3.18
C LEU A 5 -6.41 -2.93 2.00
N MET A 6 -6.89 -3.02 0.76
CA MET A 6 -6.10 -2.77 -0.45
C MET A 6 -6.35 -1.35 -0.96
N ASP A 7 -5.35 -0.47 -0.88
CA ASP A 7 -5.47 0.93 -1.31
C ASP A 7 -5.45 1.12 -2.84
N VAL A 8 -4.95 0.13 -3.58
CA VAL A 8 -4.84 0.12 -5.05
C VAL A 8 -5.10 -1.29 -5.60
N ASN A 9 -5.78 -1.39 -6.75
CA ASN A 9 -6.03 -2.66 -7.43
C ASN A 9 -5.22 -2.77 -8.74
N ALA A 10 -4.09 -3.46 -8.70
CA ALA A 10 -3.27 -3.74 -9.88
C ALA A 10 -3.76 -4.96 -10.69
N GLY A 11 -4.77 -5.70 -10.22
CA GLY A 11 -5.31 -6.87 -10.92
C GLY A 11 -5.90 -6.56 -12.30
N ARG A 12 -6.39 -5.32 -12.47
CA ARG A 12 -6.94 -4.78 -13.72
C ARG A 12 -5.97 -4.89 -14.92
N ILE A 13 -4.66 -4.96 -14.65
CA ILE A 13 -3.63 -5.19 -15.67
C ILE A 13 -3.74 -6.61 -16.24
N ALA A 14 -3.92 -7.61 -15.37
CA ALA A 14 -4.05 -9.02 -15.76
C ALA A 14 -5.37 -9.27 -16.52
N ASP A 15 -6.42 -8.53 -16.14
CA ASP A 15 -7.71 -8.56 -16.84
C ASP A 15 -7.67 -7.83 -18.20
N GLY A 16 -6.57 -7.11 -18.51
CA GLY A 16 -6.38 -6.36 -19.75
C GLY A 16 -7.15 -5.04 -19.82
N GLU A 17 -7.68 -4.54 -18.69
CA GLU A 17 -8.49 -3.32 -18.62
C GLU A 17 -7.66 -2.04 -18.64
N VAL A 18 -6.40 -2.12 -18.19
CA VAL A 18 -5.46 -1.00 -18.07
C VAL A 18 -4.03 -1.46 -18.34
N THR A 19 -3.17 -0.54 -18.77
CA THR A 19 -1.74 -0.82 -18.94
C THR A 19 -0.96 -0.69 -17.63
N ILE A 20 0.29 -1.18 -17.64
CA ILE A 20 1.21 -1.04 -16.51
C ILE A 20 1.50 0.45 -16.24
N GLU A 21 1.68 1.25 -17.28
CA GLU A 21 1.96 2.68 -17.18
C GLU A 21 0.81 3.44 -16.53
N GLU A 22 -0.44 3.10 -16.88
CA GLU A 22 -1.65 3.70 -16.30
C GLU A 22 -1.73 3.42 -14.80
N VAL A 23 -1.59 2.16 -14.39
CA VAL A 23 -1.61 1.79 -12.96
C VAL A 23 -0.39 2.35 -12.22
N GLY A 24 0.77 2.43 -12.87
CA GLY A 24 1.95 3.08 -12.30
C GLY A 24 1.71 4.54 -11.96
N TRP A 25 1.01 5.26 -12.84
CA TRP A 25 0.60 6.64 -12.58
C TRP A 25 -0.49 6.77 -11.51
N GLU A 26 -1.45 5.83 -11.44
CA GLU A 26 -2.44 5.77 -10.34
C GLU A 26 -1.72 5.60 -8.99
N LEU A 27 -0.77 4.66 -8.90
CA LEU A 27 0.02 4.41 -7.70
C LEU A 27 0.86 5.63 -7.31
N PHE A 28 1.51 6.28 -8.28
CA PHE A 28 2.32 7.47 -8.03
C PHE A 28 1.48 8.60 -7.42
N ARG A 29 0.30 8.89 -7.99
CA ARG A 29 -0.60 9.92 -7.45
C ARG A 29 -1.10 9.55 -6.05
N LEU A 30 -1.44 8.28 -5.83
CA LEU A 30 -1.81 7.78 -4.50
C LEU A 30 -0.70 8.01 -3.47
N MET A 31 0.56 7.75 -3.81
CA MET A 31 1.70 8.02 -2.93
C MET A 31 1.80 9.50 -2.57
N LEU A 32 1.59 10.40 -3.53
CA LEU A 32 1.58 11.84 -3.28
C LEU A 32 0.43 12.27 -2.38
N ASP A 33 -0.78 11.74 -2.60
CA ASP A 33 -1.96 12.05 -1.77
C ASP A 33 -1.77 11.58 -0.32
N VAL A 34 -1.20 10.38 -0.12
CA VAL A 34 -0.88 9.86 1.20
C VAL A 34 0.21 10.70 1.87
N ALA A 35 1.30 11.00 1.16
CA ALA A 35 2.37 11.83 1.69
C ALA A 35 1.92 13.26 2.02
N SER A 36 0.96 13.80 1.27
CA SER A 36 0.38 15.12 1.50
C SER A 36 -0.68 15.13 2.60
N GLY A 37 -1.07 13.95 3.11
CA GLY A 37 -2.13 13.80 4.10
C GLY A 37 -3.55 14.07 3.57
N THR A 38 -3.72 14.22 2.25
CA THR A 38 -5.03 14.40 1.61
C THR A 38 -5.82 13.09 1.60
N LYS A 39 -5.11 11.95 1.66
CA LYS A 39 -5.68 10.62 1.78
C LYS A 39 -5.00 9.85 2.91
N LYS A 40 -5.78 9.04 3.64
CA LYS A 40 -5.25 8.06 4.60
C LYS A 40 -5.26 6.68 3.95
N THR A 41 -4.22 5.90 4.21
CA THR A 41 -4.23 4.48 3.84
C THR A 41 -5.22 3.70 4.71
N TRP A 42 -5.67 2.53 4.23
CA TRP A 42 -6.51 1.65 5.05
C TRP A 42 -5.82 1.20 6.35
N ALA A 43 -4.49 1.00 6.31
CA ALA A 43 -3.72 0.69 7.50
C ALA A 43 -3.81 1.80 8.57
N GLU A 44 -3.69 3.07 8.18
CA GLU A 44 -3.84 4.20 9.10
C GLU A 44 -5.30 4.38 9.55
N GLN A 45 -6.26 4.20 8.65
CA GLN A 45 -7.68 4.35 8.95
C GLN A 45 -8.13 3.35 10.04
N TRP A 46 -7.70 2.10 9.92
CA TRP A 46 -8.02 1.04 10.88
C TRP A 46 -7.02 0.92 12.03
N LYS A 47 -5.99 1.77 12.05
CA LYS A 47 -4.92 1.78 13.07
C LYS A 47 -4.20 0.43 13.16
N LEU A 48 -3.92 -0.19 12.02
CA LEU A 48 -3.19 -1.45 11.90
C LEU A 48 -1.69 -1.21 12.10
N HIS A 49 -1.30 -0.86 13.33
CA HIS A 49 0.08 -0.61 13.72
C HIS A 49 0.62 -1.78 14.54
N ASN A 50 1.66 -2.44 14.02
CA ASN A 50 2.45 -3.40 14.79
C ASN A 50 3.60 -2.66 15.48
N ALA A 51 4.09 -3.22 16.59
CA ALA A 51 5.31 -2.72 17.21
C ALA A 51 6.49 -2.81 16.23
N LEU A 52 7.42 -1.84 16.31
CA LEU A 52 8.67 -1.92 15.57
C LEU A 52 9.47 -3.12 16.09
N VAL A 53 9.94 -3.98 15.18
CA VAL A 53 10.78 -5.13 15.51
C VAL A 53 12.16 -4.88 14.94
N LEU A 54 13.17 -4.88 15.80
CA LEU A 54 14.56 -4.75 15.37
C LEU A 54 15.00 -6.02 14.65
N PHE A 55 15.66 -5.85 13.51
CA PHE A 55 16.38 -6.94 12.88
C PHE A 55 17.58 -7.31 13.76
N ASN A 56 17.53 -8.48 14.41
CA ASN A 56 18.63 -9.02 15.20
C ASN A 56 19.26 -10.21 14.47
N PRO A 57 20.43 -10.04 13.83
CA PRO A 57 21.13 -11.14 13.14
C PRO A 57 21.93 -12.04 14.09
N ALA A 58 22.14 -11.62 15.35
CA ALA A 58 22.92 -12.37 16.32
C ALA A 58 22.04 -13.35 17.11
N PRO A 59 22.59 -14.51 17.54
CA PRO A 59 21.86 -15.39 18.44
C PRO A 59 21.56 -14.67 19.75
N VAL A 60 20.35 -14.88 20.27
CA VAL A 60 19.99 -14.49 21.63
C VAL A 60 20.46 -15.62 22.54
N THR A 61 21.60 -15.43 23.20
CA THR A 61 22.17 -16.38 24.18
C THR A 61 22.00 -15.88 25.58
#